data_AF-A0AAE0KZB5-F1
#
_entry.id   AF-A0AAE0KZB5-F1
#
_cell.length_a   1.000
_cell.length_b   1.000
_cell.length_c   1.000
_cell.angle_alpha   90.00
_cell.angle_beta   90.00
_cell.angle_gamma   90.00
#
_symmetry.space_group_name_H-M   'P 1'
#
loop_
_entity.id
_entity.type
_entity.pdbx_description
1 polymer ?
#
loop_
_entity_poly.entity_id
_entity_poly.type
_entity_poly.pdbx_seq_one_letter_code
_entity_poly.pdbx_strand_id
1 'polypeptide(L)'
;MRSSVFNQRTFWWCLLDATYQGAVLCLVPLAVYARSSNGGLWTAGTLQMAAVTVAANTQLAMDLQHWTWITAAIFGISIALYAAWSLAYDGLPGVAIALGSLEGRNMVIYHVAVTAEFWLGLPLAVSMGMIPRFIAHALRTHFAPSAVQLQRESDLKAQRQSKRGSFERL
;
A
#
# COMPACT_ATOMS: atom_id res chain seq x y z
N MET A 1 -25.07 4.31 -19.82
CA MET A 1 -24.62 3.78 -18.51
C MET A 1 -24.47 4.96 -17.56
N ARG A 2 -25.39 5.11 -16.60
CA ARG A 2 -25.54 6.32 -15.78
C ARG A 2 -24.53 6.25 -14.63
N SER A 3 -23.70 7.28 -14.48
CA SER A 3 -22.56 7.38 -13.55
C SER A 3 -22.97 7.54 -12.07
N SER A 4 -23.92 6.74 -11.58
CA SER A 4 -24.33 6.74 -10.17
C SER A 4 -23.22 6.32 -9.20
N VAL A 5 -22.12 5.76 -9.71
CA VAL A 5 -20.92 5.38 -8.94
C VAL A 5 -20.08 6.59 -8.55
N PHE A 6 -20.10 7.67 -9.35
CA PHE A 6 -19.31 8.88 -9.09
C PHE A 6 -20.20 9.97 -8.50
N ASN A 7 -20.39 9.93 -7.19
CA ASN A 7 -21.07 10.97 -6.44
C ASN A 7 -20.04 12.01 -5.97
N GLN A 8 -20.37 13.30 -6.05
CA GLN A 8 -19.52 14.40 -5.56
C GLN A 8 -19.09 14.19 -4.11
N ARG A 9 -19.97 13.61 -3.27
CA ARG A 9 -19.61 13.26 -1.88
C ARG A 9 -18.51 12.18 -1.80
N THR A 10 -18.58 11.16 -2.64
CA THR A 10 -17.57 10.09 -2.70
C THR A 10 -16.21 10.63 -3.13
N PHE A 11 -16.20 11.62 -4.03
CA PHE A 11 -14.98 12.32 -4.43
C PHE A 11 -14.30 13.00 -3.25
N TRP A 12 -15.03 13.84 -2.49
CA TRP A 12 -14.46 14.55 -1.34
C TRP A 12 -13.96 13.59 -0.24
N TRP A 13 -14.67 12.49 0.02
CA TRP A 13 -14.19 11.46 0.96
C TRP A 13 -12.91 10.79 0.48
N CYS A 14 -12.81 10.46 -0.81
CA CYS A 14 -11.60 9.90 -1.40
C CYS A 14 -10.43 10.89 -1.31
N LEU A 15 -10.69 12.17 -1.55
CA LEU A 15 -9.67 13.21 -1.48
C LEU A 15 -9.14 13.39 -0.05
N LEU A 16 -10.02 13.40 0.96
CA LEU A 16 -9.65 13.51 2.37
C LEU A 16 -8.82 12.29 2.81
N ASP A 17 -9.24 11.08 2.43
CA ASP A 17 -8.52 9.84 2.69
C ASP A 17 -7.11 9.86 2.09
N ALA A 18 -6.99 10.23 0.80
CA ALA A 18 -5.69 10.35 0.14
C ALA A 18 -4.78 11.40 0.80
N THR A 19 -5.36 12.54 1.22
CA THR A 19 -4.62 13.60 1.92
C THR A 19 -4.12 13.11 3.28
N TYR A 20 -4.97 12.44 4.06
CA TYR A 20 -4.59 11.83 5.33
C TYR A 20 -3.46 10.82 5.14
N GLN A 21 -3.59 9.91 4.17
CA GLN A 21 -2.60 8.88 3.97
C GLN A 21 -1.26 9.45 3.52
N GLY A 22 -1.26 10.45 2.63
CA GLY A 22 -0.03 11.16 2.25
C GLY A 22 0.62 11.87 3.44
N ALA A 23 -0.18 12.53 4.29
CA ALA A 23 0.32 13.18 5.49
C ALA A 23 0.94 12.19 6.50
N VAL A 24 0.27 11.06 6.77
CA VAL A 24 0.77 10.02 7.69
C VAL A 24 2.05 9.39 7.16
N LEU A 25 2.10 9.03 5.87
CA LEU A 25 3.28 8.44 5.26
C LEU A 25 4.48 9.41 5.21
N CYS A 26 4.25 10.72 5.25
CA CYS A 26 5.31 11.72 5.36
C CYS A 26 5.75 11.95 6.82
N LEU A 27 4.79 12.11 7.73
CA LEU A 27 5.05 12.51 9.11
C LEU A 27 5.56 11.36 9.99
N VAL A 28 5.10 10.12 9.78
CA VAL A 28 5.52 8.98 10.62
C VAL A 28 7.01 8.66 10.45
N PRO A 29 7.56 8.51 9.23
CA PRO A 29 9.00 8.30 9.05
C PRO A 29 9.85 9.43 9.62
N LEU A 30 9.38 10.68 9.47
CA LEU A 30 10.04 11.84 10.06
C LEU A 30 10.04 11.76 11.59
N ALA A 31 8.92 11.37 12.21
CA ALA A 31 8.82 11.23 13.67
C ALA A 31 9.66 10.08 14.23
N VAL A 32 9.77 8.95 13.51
CA VAL A 32 10.62 7.81 13.88
C VAL A 32 12.08 8.23 13.96
N TYR A 33 12.58 8.92 12.93
CA TYR A 33 13.99 9.33 12.88
C TYR A 33 14.27 10.65 13.61
N ALA A 34 13.28 11.50 13.87
CA ALA A 34 13.44 12.68 14.73
C ALA A 34 13.77 12.30 16.19
N ARG A 35 13.42 11.07 16.60
CA ARG A 35 13.74 10.53 17.94
C ARG A 35 14.96 9.60 17.95
N SER A 36 15.47 9.21 16.78
CA SER A 36 16.63 8.34 16.64
C SER A 36 17.92 9.14 16.66
N SER A 37 18.92 8.68 17.41
CA SER A 37 20.26 9.28 17.44
C SER A 37 21.04 9.11 16.13
N ASN A 38 20.60 8.17 15.28
CA ASN A 38 21.29 7.78 14.05
C ASN A 38 20.57 8.31 12.78
N GLY A 39 19.50 9.09 12.95
CA GLY A 39 18.61 9.52 11.88
C GLY A 39 19.01 10.86 11.25
N GLY A 40 19.20 10.86 9.93
CA GLY A 40 19.24 12.08 9.11
C GLY A 40 18.00 12.24 8.25
N LEU A 41 17.83 13.40 7.60
CA LEU A 41 16.73 13.65 6.66
C LEU A 41 16.68 12.60 5.53
N TRP A 42 17.84 12.17 5.05
CA TRP A 42 17.97 11.13 4.04
C TRP A 42 17.48 9.76 4.53
N THR A 43 17.83 9.38 5.76
CA THR A 43 17.37 8.16 6.43
C THR A 43 15.85 8.12 6.56
N ALA A 44 15.24 9.25 6.97
CA ALA A 44 13.79 9.42 7.05
C ALA A 44 13.14 9.35 5.66
N GLY A 45 13.75 9.99 4.65
CA GLY A 45 13.31 9.93 3.26
C GLY A 45 13.33 8.51 2.69
N THR A 46 14.36 7.71 3.00
CA THR A 46 14.44 6.31 2.58
C THR A 46 13.29 5.49 3.17
N LEU A 47 13.03 5.61 4.48
CA LEU A 47 11.90 4.94 5.12
C LEU A 47 10.55 5.41 4.56
N GLN A 48 10.41 6.72 4.30
CA GLN A 48 9.22 7.29 3.69
C GLN A 48 8.94 6.69 2.31
N MET A 49 9.95 6.62 1.43
CA MET A 49 9.77 6.08 0.09
C MET A 49 9.41 4.59 0.13
N ALA A 50 10.06 3.81 1.02
CA ALA A 50 9.71 2.41 1.22
C ALA A 50 8.26 2.24 1.69
N ALA A 51 7.82 3.06 2.67
CA ALA A 51 6.47 3.03 3.18
C ALA A 51 5.43 3.40 2.12
N VAL A 52 5.72 4.41 1.28
CA VAL A 52 4.85 4.80 0.16
C VAL A 52 4.72 3.66 -0.86
N THR A 53 5.82 3.01 -1.24
CA THR A 53 5.78 1.89 -2.19
C THR A 53 4.95 0.71 -1.64
N VAL A 54 5.19 0.31 -0.39
CA VAL A 54 4.44 -0.78 0.24
C VAL A 54 2.97 -0.40 0.38
N ALA A 55 2.67 0.80 0.88
CA ALA A 55 1.29 1.25 1.07
C ALA A 55 0.53 1.35 -0.26
N ALA A 56 1.15 1.86 -1.33
CA ALA A 56 0.53 1.91 -2.66
C ALA A 56 0.22 0.50 -3.20
N ASN A 57 1.16 -0.44 -3.03
CA ASN A 57 0.95 -1.82 -3.42
C ASN A 57 -0.15 -2.49 -2.58
N THR A 58 -0.25 -2.18 -1.29
CA THR A 58 -1.33 -2.68 -0.41
C THR A 58 -2.69 -2.06 -0.74
N GLN A 59 -2.75 -0.78 -1.13
CA GLN A 59 -3.99 -0.17 -1.64
C GLN A 59 -4.48 -0.90 -2.89
N LEU A 60 -3.57 -1.11 -3.85
CA LEU A 60 -3.87 -1.84 -5.08
C LEU A 60 -4.36 -3.26 -4.77
N ALA A 61 -3.72 -3.93 -3.81
CA ALA A 61 -4.13 -5.23 -3.30
C ALA A 61 -5.57 -5.23 -2.74
N MET A 62 -5.97 -4.18 -2.00
CA MET A 62 -7.31 -4.05 -1.45
C MET A 62 -8.38 -3.74 -2.50
N ASP A 63 -8.02 -3.02 -3.57
CA ASP A 63 -8.94 -2.69 -4.66
C ASP A 63 -9.20 -3.90 -5.59
N LEU A 64 -8.35 -4.93 -5.53
CA LEU A 64 -8.51 -6.18 -6.28
C LEU A 64 -9.54 -7.11 -5.61
N GLN A 65 -10.61 -7.44 -6.33
CA GLN A 65 -11.64 -8.36 -5.82
C GLN A 65 -11.19 -9.83 -5.73
N HIS A 66 -10.14 -10.22 -6.46
CA HIS A 66 -9.62 -11.59 -6.47
C HIS A 66 -8.10 -11.56 -6.40
N TRP A 67 -7.55 -12.18 -5.35
CA TRP A 67 -6.11 -12.36 -5.24
C TRP A 67 -5.66 -13.43 -6.22
N THR A 68 -4.83 -13.04 -7.19
CA THR A 68 -4.26 -13.97 -8.18
C THR A 68 -2.77 -14.09 -7.97
N TRP A 69 -2.17 -15.17 -8.49
CA TRP A 69 -0.71 -15.33 -8.47
C TRP A 69 -0.01 -14.18 -9.21
N ILE A 70 -0.66 -13.59 -10.21
CA ILE A 70 -0.16 -12.42 -10.96
C ILE A 70 -0.07 -11.19 -10.03
N THR A 71 -1.09 -10.95 -9.21
CA THR A 71 -1.08 -9.78 -8.30
C THR A 71 -0.02 -9.93 -7.21
N ALA A 72 0.19 -11.16 -6.72
CA ALA A 72 1.31 -11.46 -5.82
C ALA A 72 2.68 -11.27 -6.50
N ALA A 73 2.82 -11.69 -7.76
CA ALA A 73 4.05 -11.50 -8.52
C ALA A 73 4.36 -10.02 -8.76
N ILE A 74 3.36 -9.20 -9.13
CA ILE A 74 3.52 -7.76 -9.31
C ILE A 74 3.91 -7.08 -8.00
N PHE A 75 3.31 -7.47 -6.88
CA PHE A 75 3.66 -6.98 -5.56
C PHE A 75 5.14 -7.26 -5.24
N GLY A 76 5.58 -8.51 -5.45
CA GLY A 76 6.97 -8.92 -5.25
C GLY A 76 7.96 -8.18 -6.16
N ILE A 77 7.63 -8.04 -7.45
CA ILE A 77 8.45 -7.32 -8.43
C ILE A 77 8.56 -5.84 -8.07
N SER A 78 7.47 -5.19 -7.63
CA SER A 78 7.48 -3.78 -7.24
C SER A 78 8.41 -3.53 -6.05
N ILE A 79 8.37 -4.39 -5.02
CA ILE A 79 9.29 -4.31 -3.88
C ILE A 79 10.73 -4.58 -4.32
N ALA A 80 10.97 -5.59 -5.15
CA ALA A 80 12.30 -5.92 -5.66
C ALA A 80 12.89 -4.78 -6.50
N LEU A 81 12.08 -4.14 -7.34
CA LEU A 81 12.48 -3.01 -8.16
C LEU A 81 12.84 -1.79 -7.31
N TYR A 82 12.05 -1.50 -6.26
CA TYR A 82 12.39 -0.45 -5.31
C TYR A 82 13.72 -0.71 -4.60
N ALA A 83 13.93 -1.95 -4.14
CA ALA A 83 15.18 -2.34 -3.48
C ALA A 83 16.38 -2.22 -4.44
N ALA A 84 16.25 -2.75 -5.66
CA ALA A 84 17.30 -2.67 -6.68
C ALA A 84 17.62 -1.22 -7.07
N TRP A 85 16.58 -0.39 -7.27
CA TRP A 85 16.74 1.03 -7.59
C TRP A 85 17.42 1.78 -6.45
N SER A 86 17.01 1.54 -5.21
CA SER A 86 17.60 2.19 -4.03
C SER A 86 19.08 1.86 -3.88
N LEU A 87 19.48 0.59 -4.12
CA LEU A 87 20.88 0.17 -4.12
C LEU A 87 21.69 0.78 -5.27
N ALA A 88 21.11 0.81 -6.48
CA ALA A 88 21.78 1.40 -7.65
C ALA A 88 21.98 2.91 -7.47
N TYR A 89 20.97 3.61 -6.96
CA TYR A 89 21.03 5.05 -6.69
C TYR A 89 22.13 5.40 -5.67
N ASP A 90 22.25 4.61 -4.61
CA ASP A 90 23.23 4.83 -3.54
C ASP A 90 24.67 4.41 -3.93
N GLY A 91 24.79 3.49 -4.89
CA GLY A 91 26.07 2.97 -5.38
C GLY A 91 26.69 3.73 -6.56
N LEU A 92 25.96 4.65 -7.20
CA LEU A 92 26.44 5.38 -8.38
C LEU A 92 27.15 6.70 -7.99
N PRO A 93 28.50 6.80 -8.12
CA PRO A 93 29.26 7.97 -7.68
C PRO A 93 28.89 9.26 -8.43
N GLY A 94 28.38 9.17 -9.67
CA GLY A 94 27.97 10.35 -10.45
C GLY A 94 26.72 11.06 -9.92
N VAL A 95 25.82 10.34 -9.25
CA VAL A 95 24.55 10.88 -8.72
C VAL A 95 24.80 11.68 -7.43
N ALA A 96 25.68 11.18 -6.57
CA ALA A 96 26.09 11.86 -5.33
C ALA A 96 26.75 13.22 -5.59
N ILE A 97 27.59 13.30 -6.64
CA ILE A 97 28.30 14.53 -7.03
C ILE A 97 27.33 15.52 -7.72
N ALA A 98 26.44 15.03 -8.59
CA ALA A 98 25.50 15.87 -9.34
C ALA A 98 24.40 16.51 -8.47
N LEU A 99 23.99 15.85 -7.38
CA LEU A 99 22.93 16.33 -6.49
C LEU A 99 23.42 17.23 -5.35
N GLY A 100 24.69 17.63 -5.35
CA GLY A 100 25.24 18.51 -4.33
C GLY A 100 25.16 17.92 -2.91
N SER A 101 25.18 16.59 -2.80
CA SER A 101 25.19 15.90 -1.51
C SER A 101 26.55 16.08 -0.83
N LEU A 102 26.75 17.27 -0.27
CA LEU A 102 27.95 17.74 0.43
C LEU A 102 28.27 16.94 1.71
N GLU A 103 27.41 16.00 2.12
CA GLU A 103 27.58 15.23 3.35
C GLU A 103 28.21 13.84 3.18
N GLY A 104 28.65 13.45 1.98
CA GLY A 104 29.46 12.23 1.81
C GLY A 104 28.82 10.93 2.31
N ARG A 105 27.48 10.86 2.41
CA ARG A 105 26.75 9.65 2.80
C ARG A 105 26.30 8.89 1.56
N ASN A 106 27.25 8.16 0.99
CA ASN A 106 26.98 6.94 0.24
C ASN A 106 26.59 5.83 1.25
N MET A 107 25.71 4.91 0.86
CA MET A 107 25.28 3.73 1.65
C MET A 107 24.18 3.98 2.71
N VAL A 108 23.34 5.01 2.55
CA VAL A 108 22.18 5.25 3.44
C VAL A 108 21.27 4.03 3.50
N ILE A 109 20.97 3.38 2.37
CA ILE A 109 20.07 2.20 2.34
C ILE A 109 20.66 1.03 3.13
N TYR A 110 21.99 0.85 3.07
CA TYR A 110 22.68 -0.21 3.80
C TYR A 110 22.65 0.02 5.30
N HIS A 111 22.90 1.25 5.74
CA HIS A 111 22.81 1.59 7.16
C HIS A 111 21.39 1.46 7.69
N VAL A 112 20.40 1.91 6.91
CA VAL A 112 18.99 1.86 7.27
C VAL A 112 18.46 0.42 7.35
N ALA A 113 18.79 -0.42 6.36
CA ALA A 113 18.28 -1.79 6.28
C ALA A 113 18.74 -2.70 7.42
N VAL A 114 19.82 -2.35 8.13
CA VAL A 114 20.29 -3.09 9.31
C VAL A 114 19.63 -2.61 10.61
N THR A 115 19.00 -1.43 10.61
CA THR A 115 18.36 -0.87 11.81
C THR A 115 16.98 -1.47 12.08
N ALA A 116 16.69 -1.73 13.36
CA ALA A 116 15.36 -2.15 13.78
C ALA A 116 14.30 -1.06 13.57
N GLU A 117 14.70 0.22 13.64
CA GLU A 117 13.84 1.38 13.41
C GLU A 117 13.21 1.37 12.02
N PHE A 118 13.95 0.91 11.00
CA PHE A 118 13.42 0.76 9.65
C PHE A 118 12.36 -0.34 9.58
N TRP A 119 12.66 -1.53 10.08
CA TRP A 119 11.76 -2.68 9.99
C TRP A 119 10.53 -2.57 10.90
N LEU A 120 10.61 -1.79 11.98
CA LEU A 120 9.46 -1.49 12.85
C LEU A 120 8.68 -0.25 12.38
N GLY A 121 9.39 0.77 11.89
CA GLY A 121 8.80 2.00 11.38
C GLY A 121 8.02 1.80 10.08
N LEU A 122 8.47 0.89 9.22
CA LEU A 122 7.81 0.57 7.95
C LEU A 122 6.38 0.02 8.14
N PRO A 123 6.14 -1.08 8.86
CA PRO A 123 4.79 -1.58 9.10
C PRO A 123 3.96 -0.61 9.94
N LEU A 124 4.57 0.17 10.84
CA LEU A 124 3.87 1.22 11.60
C LEU A 124 3.33 2.31 10.67
N ALA A 125 4.16 2.86 9.78
CA ALA A 125 3.74 3.90 8.83
C ALA A 125 2.66 3.38 7.87
N VAL A 126 2.83 2.17 7.34
CA VAL A 126 1.85 1.54 6.45
C VAL A 126 0.53 1.29 7.19
N SER A 127 0.57 0.69 8.37
CA SER A 127 -0.65 0.39 9.15
C SER A 127 -1.42 1.66 9.50
N MET A 128 -0.75 2.70 10.01
CA MET A 128 -1.38 3.98 10.33
C MET A 128 -1.99 4.65 9.09
N GLY A 129 -1.31 4.61 7.95
CA GLY A 129 -1.80 5.18 6.70
C GLY A 129 -3.02 4.43 6.13
N MET A 130 -3.18 3.14 6.44
CA MET A 130 -4.25 2.28 5.91
C MET A 130 -5.54 2.33 6.74
N ILE A 131 -5.49 2.80 7.99
CA ILE A 131 -6.63 2.83 8.92
C ILE A 131 -7.92 3.38 8.28
N PRO A 132 -7.96 4.59 7.68
CA PRO A 132 -9.20 5.17 7.20
C PRO A 132 -9.84 4.36 6.07
N ARG A 133 -9.03 3.80 5.17
CA ARG A 133 -9.52 2.89 4.11
C ARG A 133 -10.07 1.61 4.68
N PHE A 134 -9.42 1.02 5.67
CA PHE A 134 -9.89 -0.21 6.29
C PHE A 134 -11.23 0.00 6.99
N ILE A 135 -11.37 1.11 7.72
CA ILE A 135 -12.63 1.52 8.36
C ILE A 135 -13.70 1.78 7.29
N ALA A 136 -13.41 2.55 6.25
CA ALA A 136 -14.36 2.86 5.18
C ALA A 136 -14.83 1.60 4.44
N HIS A 137 -13.91 0.66 4.19
CA HIS A 137 -14.23 -0.63 3.58
C HIS A 137 -15.12 -1.48 4.50
N ALA A 138 -14.76 -1.60 5.77
CA ALA A 138 -15.55 -2.34 6.76
C ALA A 138 -16.97 -1.76 6.91
N LEU A 139 -17.08 -0.43 7.01
CA LEU A 139 -18.38 0.25 7.11
C LEU A 139 -19.24 0.02 5.86
N ARG A 140 -18.66 0.10 4.66
CA ARG A 140 -19.40 -0.16 3.41
C ARG A 140 -19.88 -1.61 3.34
N THR A 141 -19.02 -2.56 3.65
CA THR A 141 -19.35 -3.99 3.61
C THR A 141 -20.40 -4.37 4.66
N HIS A 142 -20.38 -3.78 5.86
CA HIS A 142 -21.34 -4.09 6.92
C HIS A 142 -22.68 -3.35 6.80
N PHE A 143 -22.69 -2.06 6.45
CA PHE A 143 -23.92 -1.25 6.44
C PHE A 143 -24.59 -1.13 5.08
N ALA A 144 -23.92 -1.49 3.99
CA ALA A 144 -24.47 -1.45 2.64
C ALA A 144 -23.93 -2.63 1.81
N PRO A 145 -24.40 -3.88 2.05
CA PRO A 145 -24.10 -4.98 1.16
C PRO A 145 -24.51 -4.56 -0.25
N SER A 146 -23.53 -4.39 -1.13
CA SER A 146 -23.77 -3.93 -2.49
C SER A 146 -24.76 -4.90 -3.13
N ALA A 147 -25.79 -4.41 -3.82
CA ALA A 147 -26.73 -5.26 -4.55
C ALA A 147 -26.02 -6.27 -5.47
N VAL A 148 -24.79 -5.96 -5.90
CA VAL A 148 -23.87 -6.84 -6.65
C VAL A 148 -23.40 -8.04 -5.83
N GLN A 149 -23.10 -7.88 -4.53
CA GLN A 149 -22.74 -8.99 -3.64
C GLN A 149 -23.94 -9.91 -3.40
N LEU A 150 -25.13 -9.35 -3.21
CA LEU A 150 -26.37 -10.12 -3.05
C LEU A 150 -26.69 -10.95 -4.32
N GLN A 151 -26.47 -10.35 -5.51
CA GLN A 151 -26.70 -11.02 -6.78
C GLN A 151 -25.64 -12.10 -7.08
N ARG A 152 -24.38 -11.87 -6.69
CA ARG A 152 -23.32 -12.90 -6.77
C ARG A 152 -23.63 -14.09 -5.85
N GLU A 153 -24.14 -13.82 -4.66
CA GLU A 153 -24.57 -14.87 -3.72
C GLU A 153 -25.78 -15.65 -4.25
N SER A 154 -26.74 -15.00 -4.90
CA SER A 154 -27.87 -15.70 -5.52
C SER A 154 -27.42 -16.57 -6.69
N ASP A 155 -26.51 -16.08 -7.53
CA ASP A 155 -26.01 -16.83 -8.70
C ASP A 155 -25.17 -18.05 -8.26
N LEU A 156 -24.33 -17.90 -7.23
CA LEU A 156 -23.57 -19.01 -6.65
C LEU A 156 -24.48 -20.05 -5.99
N LYS A 157 -25.56 -19.63 -5.32
CA LYS A 157 -26.56 -20.54 -4.75
C LYS A 157 -27.32 -21.29 -5.85
N ALA A 158 -27.71 -20.62 -6.93
CA ALA A 158 -28.38 -21.22 -8.08
C ALA A 158 -27.49 -22.26 -8.79
N GLN A 159 -26.20 -21.97 -9.00
CA GLN A 159 -25.25 -22.94 -9.60
C GLN A 159 -25.05 -24.17 -8.72
N ARG A 160 -24.97 -24.01 -7.39
CA ARG A 160 -24.84 -25.14 -6.45
C ARG A 160 -26.08 -26.04 -6.46
N GLN A 161 -27.28 -25.47 -6.54
CA GLN A 161 -28.52 -26.24 -6.64
C GLN A 161 -28.63 -26.99 -7.97
N SER A 162 -28.24 -26.37 -9.09
CA SER A 162 -28.21 -27.03 -10.40
C SER A 162 -27.26 -28.25 -10.42
N LYS A 163 -26.04 -28.10 -9.88
CA LYS A 163 -25.09 -29.23 -9.77
C LYS A 163 -25.62 -30.36 -8.89
N ARG A 164 -26.32 -30.05 -7.80
CA ARG A 164 -26.87 -31.06 -6.87
C ARG A 164 -28.03 -31.85 -7.49
N GLY A 165 -28.96 -31.18 -8.18
CA GLY A 165 -30.08 -31.84 -8.87
C GLY A 165 -29.68 -32.62 -10.14
N SER A 166 -28.46 -32.43 -10.65
CA SER A 166 -27.89 -33.27 -11.71
C SER A 166 -27.24 -34.55 -11.15
N PHE A 167 -26.86 -34.56 -9.87
CA PHE A 167 -26.26 -35.73 -9.21
C PHE A 167 -27.32 -36.72 -8.71
N GLU A 168 -28.51 -36.23 -8.33
CA GLU A 168 -29.65 -37.07 -7.88
C GLU A 168 -30.42 -37.73 -9.06
N ARG A 169 -30.04 -37.44 -10.31
CA ARG A 169 -30.66 -37.99 -11.53
C ARG A 169 -29.81 -39.05 -12.24
N LEU A 170 -28.69 -39.45 -11.64
CA LEU A 170 -27.80 -40.54 -12.06
C LEU A 170 -27.95 -41.72 -11.10
#